data_AF-A0A7I7WE41-F1
#
_entry.id   AF-A0A7I7WE41-F1
#
_cell.length_a   1.000
_cell.length_b   1.000
_cell.length_c   1.000
_cell.angle_alpha   90.00
_cell.angle_beta   90.00
_cell.angle_gamma   90.00
#
_symmetry.space_group_name_H-M   'P 1'
#
loop_
_entity.id
_entity.type
_entity.pdbx_description
1 polymer ?
#
loop_
_entity_poly.entity_id
_entity_poly.type
_entity_poly.pdbx_seq_one_letter_code
_entity_poly.pdbx_strand_id
1 'polypeptide(L)'
;MTAKRFVEVVSPVRPDTTAGRYLARRGSDSGYMAIFQMPSLEEARRRVTDLGVRVVWKIDLDDIAGTHLHPKDIPGAIVSLDWASPASSWRWAGPAWTATAPDHPPGGIVGITVEVAEPAAAARR
;
A
#
# COMPACT_ATOMS: atom_id res chain seq x y z
N MET A 1 -17.62 -11.83 1.89
CA MET A 1 -17.15 -10.70 2.74
C MET A 1 -16.32 -9.77 1.87
N THR A 2 -16.69 -8.50 1.80
CA THR A 2 -16.01 -7.49 0.97
C THR A 2 -14.69 -7.05 1.61
N ALA A 3 -13.67 -6.76 0.80
CA ALA A 3 -12.40 -6.20 1.26
C ALA A 3 -12.64 -4.92 2.11
N LYS A 4 -11.87 -4.77 3.19
CA LYS A 4 -11.94 -3.60 4.07
C LYS A 4 -10.97 -2.52 3.58
N ARG A 5 -11.34 -1.25 3.78
CA ARG A 5 -10.47 -0.09 3.55
C ARG A 5 -10.07 0.48 4.90
N PHE A 6 -8.78 0.68 5.13
CA PHE A 6 -8.26 1.15 6.42
C PHE A 6 -6.93 1.90 6.21
N VAL A 7 -6.51 2.62 7.23
CA VAL A 7 -5.20 3.28 7.30
C VAL A 7 -4.29 2.45 8.19
N GLU A 8 -3.12 2.05 7.69
CA GLU A 8 -2.07 1.43 8.49
C GLU A 8 -1.17 2.51 9.09
N VAL A 9 -1.10 2.57 10.42
CA VAL A 9 -0.27 3.54 11.14
C VAL A 9 1.00 2.85 11.59
N VAL A 10 2.14 3.29 11.04
CA VAL A 10 3.46 2.78 11.40
C VAL A 10 4.20 3.84 12.21
N SER A 11 4.47 3.55 13.48
CA SER A 11 5.22 4.45 14.37
C SER A 11 6.58 3.84 14.73
N PRO A 12 7.70 4.50 14.40
CA PRO A 12 9.02 4.01 14.77
C PRO A 12 9.24 4.08 16.29
N VAL A 13 9.51 2.92 16.90
CA VAL A 13 9.70 2.80 18.37
C VAL A 13 11.17 2.89 18.82
N ARG A 14 12.11 3.02 17.89
CA ARG A 14 13.54 3.16 18.16
C ARG A 14 14.23 4.07 17.13
N PRO A 15 15.42 4.62 17.46
CA PRO A 15 16.21 5.40 16.51
C PRO A 15 16.59 4.60 15.26
N ASP A 16 16.94 5.31 14.18
CA ASP A 16 17.51 4.77 12.94
C ASP A 16 16.71 3.66 12.23
N THR A 17 15.39 3.68 12.39
CA THR A 17 14.49 2.85 11.59
C THR A 17 14.30 3.43 10.19
N THR A 18 13.90 2.58 9.23
CA THR A 18 13.55 3.03 7.87
C THR A 18 12.41 4.05 7.89
N ALA A 19 11.37 3.80 8.70
CA ALA A 19 10.25 4.73 8.88
C ALA A 19 10.71 6.05 9.51
N GLY A 20 11.55 6.01 10.55
CA GLY A 20 12.09 7.20 11.19
C GLY A 20 12.91 8.08 10.22
N ARG A 21 13.78 7.48 9.41
CA ARG A 21 14.53 8.22 8.37
C ARG A 21 13.61 8.81 7.29
N TYR A 22 12.56 8.10 6.91
CA TYR A 22 11.57 8.59 5.94
C TYR A 22 10.84 9.83 6.48
N LEU A 23 10.35 9.78 7.72
CA LEU A 23 9.67 10.91 8.37
C LEU A 23 10.62 12.12 8.52
N ALA A 24 11.87 11.91 8.96
CA ALA A 24 12.86 12.98 9.06
C ALA A 24 13.12 13.67 7.71
N ARG A 25 13.13 12.91 6.60
CA ARG A 25 13.27 13.48 5.25
C ARG A 25 12.03 14.27 4.80
N ARG A 26 10.83 13.88 5.24
CA ARG A 26 9.58 14.58 4.90
C ARG A 26 9.32 15.80 5.80
N GLY A 27 9.88 15.82 7.01
CA GLY A 27 9.75 16.93 7.96
C GLY A 27 8.40 16.98 8.69
N SER A 28 7.52 16.00 8.48
CA SER A 28 6.20 15.88 9.10
C SER A 28 5.67 14.46 9.01
N ASP A 29 4.56 14.19 9.68
CA ASP A 29 3.76 12.99 9.45
C ASP A 29 3.39 12.90 7.97
N SER A 30 3.60 11.73 7.37
CA SER A 30 3.51 11.59 5.92
C SER A 30 3.00 10.21 5.51
N GLY A 31 2.19 10.20 4.46
CA GLY A 31 1.84 8.96 3.77
C GLY A 31 3.10 8.29 3.22
N TYR A 32 3.15 6.96 3.31
CA TYR A 32 4.30 6.18 2.86
C TYR A 32 3.95 5.29 1.67
N MET A 33 2.84 4.57 1.75
CA MET A 33 2.46 3.55 0.78
C MET A 33 0.96 3.61 0.48
N ALA A 34 0.61 3.34 -0.78
CA ALA A 34 -0.75 3.04 -1.20
C ALA A 34 -0.81 1.55 -1.57
N ILE A 35 -1.64 0.80 -0.84
CA ILE A 35 -1.78 -0.64 -1.01
C ILE A 35 -3.14 -0.92 -1.63
N PHE A 36 -3.13 -1.64 -2.75
CA PHE A 36 -4.35 -2.00 -3.47
C PHE A 36 -4.52 -3.51 -3.45
N GLN A 37 -5.62 -3.97 -2.86
CA GLN A 37 -5.97 -5.38 -2.87
C GLN A 37 -6.60 -5.77 -4.20
N MET A 38 -5.96 -6.71 -4.89
CA MET A 38 -6.31 -7.23 -6.20
C MET A 38 -7.15 -8.51 -6.05
N PRO A 39 -8.18 -8.70 -6.89
CA PRO A 39 -8.90 -9.98 -6.97
C PRO A 39 -8.01 -11.09 -7.55
N SER A 40 -7.13 -10.74 -8.49
CA SER A 40 -6.09 -11.62 -9.05
C SER A 40 -4.77 -10.87 -9.10
N LEU A 41 -3.82 -11.27 -8.25
CA LEU A 41 -2.49 -10.66 -8.25
C LEU A 41 -1.67 -11.07 -9.47
N GLU A 42 -1.92 -12.25 -10.04
CA GLU A 42 -1.29 -12.70 -11.28
C GLU A 42 -1.64 -11.79 -12.45
N GLU A 43 -2.92 -11.50 -12.67
CA GLU A 43 -3.36 -10.62 -13.74
C GLU A 43 -2.84 -9.20 -13.55
N ALA A 44 -2.84 -8.70 -12.31
CA ALA A 44 -2.30 -7.39 -11.99
C ALA A 44 -0.79 -7.32 -12.28
N ARG A 45 -0.03 -8.38 -11.93
CA ARG A 45 1.40 -8.51 -12.24
C ARG A 45 1.66 -8.54 -13.75
N ARG A 46 0.88 -9.31 -14.52
CA ARG A 46 0.98 -9.33 -15.99
C ARG A 46 0.77 -7.93 -16.57
N ARG A 47 -0.29 -7.23 -16.13
CA ARG A 47 -0.59 -5.88 -16.59
C ARG A 47 0.55 -4.89 -16.32
N VAL A 48 1.13 -4.90 -15.12
CA VAL A 48 2.24 -3.97 -14.81
C VAL A 48 3.49 -4.30 -15.62
N THR A 49 3.77 -5.59 -15.88
CA THR A 49 4.87 -6.02 -16.75
C THR A 49 4.66 -5.58 -18.19
N ASP A 50 3.44 -5.74 -18.73
CA ASP A 50 3.10 -5.32 -20.10
C ASP A 50 3.23 -3.80 -20.28
N LEU A 51 2.99 -3.03 -19.21
CA LEU A 51 3.19 -1.58 -19.18
C LEU A 51 4.65 -1.16 -18.96
N GLY A 52 5.58 -2.11 -18.77
CA GLY A 52 6.99 -1.83 -18.52
C GLY A 52 7.28 -1.25 -17.13
N VAL A 53 6.36 -1.37 -16.17
CA VAL A 53 6.53 -0.90 -14.80
C VAL A 53 7.41 -1.89 -14.04
N ARG A 54 8.47 -1.39 -13.38
CA ARG A 54 9.42 -2.25 -12.66
C ARG A 54 8.85 -2.70 -11.32
N VAL A 55 9.13 -3.95 -10.97
CA VAL A 55 8.86 -4.53 -9.64
C VAL A 55 10.15 -4.53 -8.84
N VAL A 56 10.12 -4.04 -7.60
CA VAL A 56 11.29 -3.98 -6.70
C VAL A 56 11.25 -4.99 -5.58
N TRP A 57 10.07 -5.51 -5.27
CA TRP A 57 9.90 -6.51 -4.23
C TRP A 57 8.65 -7.35 -4.48
N LYS A 58 8.71 -8.61 -4.06
CA LYS A 58 7.63 -9.57 -4.20
C LYS A 58 7.66 -10.56 -3.04
N ILE A 59 6.48 -10.93 -2.55
CA ILE A 59 6.29 -12.09 -1.69
C ILE A 59 5.04 -12.87 -2.13
N ASP A 60 5.10 -14.19 -2.02
CA ASP A 60 3.96 -15.08 -2.20
C ASP A 60 3.92 -16.05 -1.00
N LEU A 61 2.87 -15.95 -0.19
CA LEU A 61 2.54 -16.87 0.89
C LEU A 61 1.14 -17.45 0.63
N ASP A 62 0.81 -18.54 1.31
CA ASP A 62 -0.44 -19.28 1.08
C ASP A 62 -1.71 -18.44 1.31
N ASP A 63 -1.64 -17.46 2.21
CA ASP A 63 -2.77 -16.63 2.65
C ASP A 63 -2.61 -15.14 2.31
N ILE A 64 -1.44 -14.72 1.82
CA ILE A 64 -1.16 -13.34 1.41
C ILE A 64 -0.04 -13.27 0.38
N ALA A 65 -0.16 -12.36 -0.58
CA ALA A 65 0.89 -12.07 -1.54
C ALA A 65 0.96 -10.57 -1.79
N GLY A 66 2.16 -10.06 -2.08
CA GLY A 66 2.42 -8.63 -2.25
C GLY A 66 3.42 -8.36 -3.36
N THR A 67 3.30 -7.20 -4.00
CA THR A 67 4.19 -6.75 -5.10
C THR A 67 4.41 -5.25 -5.00
N HIS A 68 5.65 -4.84 -4.69
CA HIS A 68 5.99 -3.42 -4.65
C HIS A 68 6.47 -2.96 -6.02
N LEU A 69 5.87 -1.88 -6.50
CA LEU A 69 6.25 -1.23 -7.75
C LEU A 69 7.38 -0.22 -7.52
N HIS A 70 8.23 -0.03 -8.52
CA HIS A 70 9.36 0.88 -8.42
C HIS A 70 8.87 2.34 -8.35
N PRO A 71 9.21 3.12 -7.30
CA PRO A 71 8.64 4.46 -7.08
C PRO A 71 9.04 5.50 -8.14
N LYS A 72 10.09 5.24 -8.93
CA LYS A 72 10.42 6.07 -10.11
C LYS A 72 9.43 5.90 -11.28
N ASP A 73 8.71 4.78 -11.34
CA ASP A 73 7.71 4.54 -12.38
C ASP A 73 6.33 5.05 -11.95
N ILE A 74 6.09 5.13 -10.63
CA ILE A 74 4.88 5.67 -10.02
C ILE A 74 5.26 6.78 -9.03
N PRO A 75 5.39 8.03 -9.50
CA PRO A 75 5.81 9.13 -8.64
C PRO A 75 4.76 9.45 -7.57
N GLY A 76 5.24 9.79 -6.38
CA GLY A 76 4.43 10.35 -5.29
C GLY A 76 4.01 9.37 -4.19
N ALA A 77 3.97 8.07 -4.48
CA ALA A 77 3.72 7.04 -3.47
C ALA A 77 4.52 5.77 -3.78
N ILE A 78 4.88 5.02 -2.73
CA ILE A 78 5.20 3.60 -2.96
C ILE A 78 3.87 2.88 -3.17
N VAL A 79 3.75 2.13 -4.26
CA VAL A 79 2.53 1.36 -4.55
C VAL A 79 2.78 -0.11 -4.35
N SER A 80 1.86 -0.75 -3.61
CA SER A 80 1.81 -2.20 -3.49
C SER A 80 0.52 -2.76 -4.08
N LEU A 81 0.66 -3.87 -4.81
CA LEU A 81 -0.45 -4.70 -5.27
C LEU A 81 -0.46 -5.98 -4.42
N ASP A 82 -1.57 -6.20 -3.71
CA ASP A 82 -1.67 -7.24 -2.70
C ASP A 82 -2.84 -8.16 -2.96
N TRP A 83 -2.76 -9.37 -2.45
CA TRP A 83 -3.86 -10.33 -2.44
C TRP A 83 -3.86 -11.05 -1.10
N ALA A 84 -5.03 -11.39 -0.58
CA ALA A 84 -5.18 -12.10 0.68
C ALA A 84 -6.34 -13.09 0.63
N SER A 85 -6.19 -14.20 1.35
CA SER A 85 -7.23 -15.22 1.55
C SER A 85 -7.39 -15.53 3.04
N PRO A 86 -8.55 -15.24 3.65
CA PRO A 86 -9.72 -14.60 3.05
C PRO A 86 -9.46 -13.12 2.70
N ALA A 87 -10.24 -12.55 1.78
CA ALA A 87 -10.06 -11.16 1.34
C ALA A 87 -10.17 -10.10 2.47
N SER A 88 -10.74 -10.45 3.62
CA SER A 88 -10.83 -9.58 4.79
C SER A 88 -9.67 -9.77 5.80
N SER A 89 -8.73 -10.68 5.54
CA SER A 89 -7.55 -10.85 6.38
C SER A 89 -6.46 -9.83 6.03
N TRP A 90 -5.61 -9.56 7.01
CA TRP A 90 -4.41 -8.75 6.80
C TRP A 90 -3.30 -9.31 7.68
N ARG A 91 -2.47 -10.20 7.10
CA ARG A 91 -1.42 -10.92 7.85
C ARG A 91 -0.53 -9.98 8.65
N TRP A 92 -0.19 -8.82 8.09
CA TRP A 92 0.75 -7.87 8.69
C TRP A 92 0.24 -7.27 10.00
N ALA A 93 -1.09 -7.15 10.17
CA ALA A 93 -1.69 -6.67 11.40
C ALA A 93 -2.08 -7.81 12.38
N GLY A 94 -1.84 -9.07 12.00
CA GLY A 94 -2.13 -10.25 12.81
C GLY A 94 -3.61 -10.68 12.78
N PRO A 95 -3.93 -11.85 13.37
CA PRO A 95 -5.25 -12.48 13.24
C PRO A 95 -6.39 -11.70 13.93
N ALA A 96 -6.08 -10.89 14.94
CA ALA A 96 -7.06 -10.13 15.71
C ALA A 96 -7.14 -8.64 15.32
N TRP A 97 -6.64 -8.25 14.14
CA TRP A 97 -6.47 -6.85 13.76
C TRP A 97 -7.77 -6.02 13.73
N THR A 98 -8.92 -6.66 13.56
CA THR A 98 -10.23 -6.00 13.61
C THR A 98 -10.95 -6.12 14.95
N ALA A 99 -10.40 -6.84 15.93
CA ALA A 99 -11.11 -7.16 17.17
C ALA A 99 -11.47 -5.91 18.00
N THR A 100 -10.64 -4.86 17.90
CA THR A 100 -10.82 -3.58 18.58
C THR A 100 -11.06 -2.43 17.60
N ALA A 101 -11.40 -2.74 16.34
CA ALA A 101 -11.69 -1.70 15.37
C ALA A 101 -12.95 -0.93 15.81
N PRO A 102 -12.88 0.39 16.05
CA PRO A 102 -14.04 1.14 16.47
C PRO A 102 -15.11 1.15 15.38
N ASP A 103 -16.36 1.27 15.80
CA ASP A 103 -17.45 1.56 14.88
C ASP A 103 -17.13 2.87 14.15
N HIS A 104 -17.26 2.84 12.83
CA HIS A 104 -17.01 3.98 11.97
C HIS A 104 -18.22 4.16 11.07
N PRO A 105 -18.59 5.42 10.75
CA PRO A 105 -19.70 5.67 9.84
C PRO A 105 -19.40 5.05 8.47
N PRO A 106 -20.45 4.62 7.75
CA PRO A 106 -20.30 4.15 6.37
C PRO A 106 -19.66 5.24 5.52
N GLY A 107 -18.65 4.88 4.72
CA GLY A 107 -17.94 5.84 3.85
C GLY A 107 -16.56 5.36 3.44
N GLY A 108 -15.79 4.78 4.38
CA GLY A 108 -14.45 4.24 4.11
C GLY A 108 -13.50 5.27 3.44
N ILE A 109 -12.38 4.77 2.93
CA ILE A 109 -11.44 5.60 2.15
C ILE A 109 -11.98 5.72 0.73
N VAL A 110 -12.32 6.95 0.32
CA VAL A 110 -12.85 7.25 -1.03
C VAL A 110 -11.76 7.73 -2.01
N GLY A 111 -10.60 8.12 -1.51
CA GLY A 111 -9.49 8.58 -2.32
C GLY A 111 -8.28 8.98 -1.47
N ILE A 112 -7.16 9.24 -2.14
CA ILE A 112 -5.94 9.79 -1.57
C ILE A 112 -5.46 10.94 -2.45
N THR A 113 -4.87 11.96 -1.85
CA THR A 113 -4.20 13.04 -2.57
C THR A 113 -2.69 12.80 -2.51
N VAL A 114 -2.04 12.82 -3.68
CA VAL A 114 -0.62 12.53 -3.81
C VAL A 114 0.11 13.78 -4.29
N GLU A 115 1.12 14.20 -3.52
CA GLU A 115 2.02 15.29 -3.90
C GLU A 115 3.11 14.76 -4.83
N VAL A 116 3.28 15.42 -5.97
CA VAL A 116 4.32 15.13 -6.96
C VAL A 116 4.85 16.44 -7.56
N ALA A 117 6.10 16.43 -8.03
CA ALA A 117 6.70 17.60 -8.66
C ALA A 117 6.01 18.01 -9.98
N GLU A 118 5.54 17.03 -10.76
CA GLU A 118 4.95 17.24 -12.08
C GLU A 118 3.58 16.52 -12.19
N PRO A 119 2.50 17.09 -11.64
CA PRO A 119 1.19 16.42 -11.54
C PRO A 119 0.63 15.96 -12.90
N ALA A 120 0.75 16.80 -13.93
CA ALA A 120 0.26 16.46 -15.26
C ALA A 120 1.04 15.29 -15.90
N ALA A 121 2.34 15.18 -15.64
CA ALA A 121 3.14 14.06 -16.13
C ALA A 121 2.84 12.77 -15.34
N ALA A 122 2.62 12.88 -14.02
CA ALA A 122 2.21 11.75 -13.19
C ALA A 122 0.84 11.19 -13.62
N ALA A 123 -0.13 12.04 -13.91
CA ALA A 123 -1.48 11.65 -14.29
C ALA A 123 -1.60 10.94 -15.66
N ARG A 124 -0.58 11.04 -16.52
CA ARG A 124 -0.55 10.41 -17.86
C ARG A 124 0.07 9.00 -17.86
N ARG A 125 0.66 8.58 -16.74
CA ARG A 125 1.28 7.25 -16.62
C ARG A 125 0.26 6.16 -16.31
#